data_AF-A0A438HSD9-F1
#
_entry.id   AF-A0A438HSD9-F1
#
_cell.length_a   1.000
_cell.length_b   1.000
_cell.length_c   1.000
_cell.angle_alpha   90.00
_cell.angle_beta   90.00
_cell.angle_gamma   90.00
#
_symmetry.space_group_name_H-M   'P 1'
#
loop_
_entity.id
_entity.type
_entity.pdbx_description
1 polymer ?
#
loop_
_entity_poly.entity_id
_entity_poly.type
_entity_poly.pdbx_seq_one_letter_code
_entity_poly.pdbx_strand_id
1 'polypeptide(L)'
;MLLQLKKRDLIFFQMWIFDTSDGDPRLLRFRSGHSAPPLCISFYANGRHVLSAGQDRAFRLFSVIQDQQSRELSQRHVTKRAKKLRVKEEEIKLKPVIAFDFGTILLYEHFFMH
;
A
#
# COMPACT_ATOMS: atom_id res chain seq x y z
N MET A 1 -7.57 5.93 14.51
CA MET A 1 -6.96 4.73 13.90
C MET A 1 -5.45 4.91 13.91
N LEU A 2 -4.77 4.45 14.98
CA LEU A 2 -3.32 4.31 14.96
C LEU A 2 -2.99 2.95 14.34
N LEU A 3 -2.27 2.95 13.23
CA LEU A 3 -1.86 1.72 12.56
C LEU A 3 -0.46 1.38 13.05
N GLN A 4 -0.36 0.61 14.13
CA GLN A 4 0.94 0.14 14.63
C GLN A 4 1.38 -1.06 13.81
N LEU A 5 2.30 -0.82 12.88
CA LEU A 5 2.98 -1.85 12.12
C LEU A 5 4.05 -2.47 13.00
N LYS A 6 3.80 -3.70 13.48
CA LYS A 6 4.83 -4.47 14.19
C LYS A 6 5.88 -4.90 13.16
N LYS A 7 6.97 -4.14 13.10
CA LYS A 7 8.06 -4.17 12.10
C LYS A 7 8.93 -5.45 12.14
N ARG A 8 8.43 -6.56 12.68
CA ARG A 8 9.18 -7.81 12.86
C ARG A 8 8.62 -8.88 11.93
N ASP A 9 9.39 -9.19 10.89
CA ASP A 9 9.43 -10.45 10.12
C ASP A 9 8.16 -10.97 9.43
N LEU A 10 7.04 -10.27 9.52
CA LEU A 10 5.79 -10.72 8.92
C LEU A 10 5.62 -10.13 7.51
N ILE A 11 5.48 -11.02 6.53
CA ILE A 11 4.98 -10.73 5.16
C ILE A 11 3.54 -10.19 5.14
N PHE A 12 2.95 -10.02 6.32
CA PHE A 12 1.57 -9.67 6.53
C PHE A 12 1.42 -8.27 7.12
N PHE A 13 0.45 -7.55 6.59
CA PHE A 13 0.03 -6.25 7.10
C PHE A 13 -1.11 -6.44 8.12
N GLN A 14 -0.96 -5.82 9.29
CA GLN A 14 -1.98 -5.80 10.33
C GLN A 14 -2.48 -4.38 10.53
N MET A 15 -3.81 -4.23 10.55
CA MET A 15 -4.48 -2.97 10.85
C MET A 15 -5.21 -3.11 12.18
N TRP A 16 -4.89 -2.22 13.11
CA TRP A 16 -5.48 -2.15 14.43
C TRP A 16 -6.37 -0.91 14.52
N ILE A 17 -7.45 -1.02 15.28
CA ILE A 17 -8.34 0.10 15.59
C ILE A 17 -8.45 0.25 17.11
N PHE A 18 -8.51 1.50 17.54
CA PHE A 18 -8.68 1.92 18.93
C PHE A 18 -10.00 2.69 18.97
N ASP A 19 -11.10 1.95 19.13
CA ASP A 19 -12.48 2.47 19.17
C ASP A 19 -13.24 2.06 20.44
N THR A 20 -12.59 1.34 21.34
CA THR A 20 -13.14 0.88 22.62
C THR A 20 -12.86 1.88 23.73
N SER A 21 -13.75 1.96 24.73
CA SER A 21 -13.58 2.77 25.94
C SER A 21 -12.35 2.39 26.75
N ASP A 22 -11.96 1.12 26.66
CA ASP A 22 -10.92 0.52 27.50
C ASP A 22 -9.51 0.84 26.97
N GLY A 23 -9.41 1.47 25.78
CA GLY A 23 -8.14 1.84 25.15
C GLY A 23 -7.39 0.69 24.47
N ASP A 24 -7.88 -0.54 24.62
CA ASP A 24 -7.25 -1.72 24.02
C ASP A 24 -7.45 -1.77 22.50
N PRO A 25 -6.37 -1.98 21.73
CA PRO A 25 -6.49 -2.14 20.28
C PRO A 25 -7.14 -3.47 19.93
N ARG A 26 -8.10 -3.45 19.01
CA ARG A 26 -8.61 -4.66 18.36
C ARG A 26 -8.09 -4.78 16.94
N LEU A 27 -7.79 -6.01 16.52
CA LEU A 27 -7.37 -6.29 15.15
C LEU A 27 -8.56 -6.03 14.23
N LEU A 28 -8.43 -5.03 13.35
CA LEU A 28 -9.45 -4.70 12.38
C LEU A 28 -9.34 -5.61 11.17
N ARG A 29 -8.13 -5.70 10.59
CA ARG A 29 -7.85 -6.55 9.43
C ARG A 29 -6.42 -7.07 9.42
N PHE A 30 -6.24 -8.24 8.84
CA PHE A 30 -4.95 -8.84 8.51
C PHE A 30 -4.91 -9.14 7.01
N ARG A 31 -3.79 -8.85 6.35
CA ARG A 31 -3.62 -9.02 4.90
C ARG A 31 -2.29 -9.68 4.57
N SER A 32 -2.35 -10.73 3.77
CA SER A 32 -1.20 -11.20 2.99
C SER A 32 -1.15 -10.44 1.67
N GLY A 33 0.05 -10.18 1.17
CA GLY A 33 0.19 -9.51 -0.12
C GLY A 33 1.64 -9.29 -0.51
N HIS A 34 2.49 -8.95 0.45
CA HIS A 34 3.92 -8.91 0.19
C HIS A 34 4.55 -10.29 0.36
N SER A 35 5.59 -10.61 -0.41
CA SER A 35 6.37 -11.85 -0.23
C SER A 35 7.65 -11.63 0.58
N ALA A 36 7.92 -10.39 0.98
CA ALA A 36 9.00 -9.98 1.86
C ALA A 36 8.53 -8.76 2.68
N PRO A 37 9.14 -8.45 3.84
CA PRO A 37 8.73 -7.31 4.65
C PRO A 37 8.72 -5.99 3.86
N PRO A 38 7.64 -5.19 3.93
CA PRO A 38 7.60 -3.88 3.31
C PRO A 38 8.58 -2.92 4.01
N LEU A 39 9.23 -2.07 3.21
CA LEU A 39 10.19 -1.08 3.69
C LEU A 39 9.53 0.25 4.06
N CYS A 40 8.44 0.60 3.37
CA CYS A 40 7.72 1.84 3.56
C CYS A 40 6.20 1.60 3.49
N ILE A 41 5.48 2.24 4.41
CA ILE A 41 4.02 2.19 4.49
C ILE A 41 3.51 3.60 4.87
N SER A 42 2.46 4.08 4.20
CA SER A 42 1.86 5.38 4.49
C SER A 42 0.35 5.37 4.25
N PHE A 43 -0.39 6.19 5.01
CA PHE A 43 -1.77 6.51 4.64
C PHE A 43 -1.81 7.43 3.42
N TYR A 44 -2.90 7.32 2.65
CA TYR A 44 -3.16 8.12 1.45
C TYR A 44 -4.66 8.45 1.33
N ALA A 45 -4.96 9.52 0.58
CA ALA A 45 -6.31 10.01 0.29
C ALA A 45 -7.21 10.10 1.55
N ASN A 46 -6.81 10.94 2.50
CA ASN A 46 -7.51 11.17 3.78
C ASN A 46 -7.70 9.88 4.59
N GLY A 47 -6.71 8.99 4.57
CA GLY A 47 -6.71 7.75 5.34
C GLY A 47 -7.62 6.65 4.79
N ARG A 48 -8.23 6.85 3.62
CA ARG A 48 -9.07 5.82 2.97
C ARG A 48 -8.25 4.71 2.34
N HIS A 49 -6.97 4.96 2.10
CA HIS A 49 -6.05 3.98 1.56
C HIS A 49 -4.74 3.90 2.34
N VAL A 50 -4.08 2.76 2.20
CA VAL A 50 -2.72 2.49 2.68
C VAL A 50 -1.84 2.14 1.49
N LEU A 51 -0.75 2.88 1.32
CA LEU A 51 0.32 2.57 0.39
C LEU A 51 1.36 1.71 1.08
N SER A 52 1.85 0.67 0.40
CA SER A 52 2.87 -0.24 0.92
C SER A 52 3.83 -0.67 -0.20
N ALA A 53 5.14 -0.67 0.10
CA ALA A 53 6.14 -1.19 -0.81
C ALA A 53 7.39 -1.70 -0.07
N GLY A 54 8.14 -2.62 -0.68
CA GLY A 54 9.40 -3.08 -0.11
C GLY A 54 10.20 -4.06 -0.95
N GLN A 55 10.88 -4.98 -0.27
CA GLN A 55 11.92 -5.85 -0.85
C GLN A 55 11.41 -6.82 -1.90
N ASP A 56 10.12 -7.14 -1.87
CA ASP A 56 9.49 -7.95 -2.92
C ASP A 56 9.27 -7.20 -4.23
N ARG A 57 9.66 -5.91 -4.27
CA ARG A 57 9.54 -4.99 -5.41
C ARG A 57 8.09 -4.66 -5.77
N ALA A 58 7.11 -5.04 -4.96
CA ALA A 58 5.72 -4.74 -5.19
C ALA A 58 5.35 -3.38 -4.59
N PHE A 59 4.57 -2.58 -5.33
CA PHE A 59 3.90 -1.39 -4.82
C PHE A 59 2.40 -1.67 -4.75
N ARG A 60 1.81 -1.56 -3.56
CA ARG A 60 0.43 -1.93 -3.30
C ARG A 60 -0.36 -0.77 -2.69
N LEU A 61 -1.61 -0.66 -3.11
CA LEU A 61 -2.63 0.21 -2.54
C LEU A 61 -3.68 -0.70 -1.89
N PHE A 62 -3.92 -0.53 -0.60
CA PHE A 62 -4.98 -1.20 0.13
C PHE A 62 -6.08 -0.21 0.46
N SER A 63 -7.34 -0.55 0.19
CA SER A 63 -8.47 0.25 0.67
C SER A 63 -8.80 -0.15 2.09
N VAL A 64 -8.99 0.86 2.95
CA VAL A 64 -9.45 0.67 4.34
C VAL A 64 -10.94 0.34 4.37
N ILE A 65 -11.69 0.77 3.35
CA ILE A 65 -13.15 0.64 3.27
C ILE A 65 -13.56 -0.61 2.51
N GLN A 66 -13.06 -0.81 1.28
CA GLN A 66 -13.51 -1.86 0.35
C GLN A 66 -12.35 -2.63 -0.28
N ASP A 67 -12.20 -3.91 0.07
CA ASP A 67 -11.10 -4.74 -0.41
C ASP A 67 -10.96 -4.83 -1.93
N GLN A 68 -12.07 -4.81 -2.65
CA GLN A 68 -12.09 -4.89 -4.13
C GLN A 68 -11.37 -3.70 -4.79
N GLN A 69 -11.20 -2.60 -4.06
CA GLN A 69 -10.45 -1.42 -4.52
C GLN A 69 -8.94 -1.55 -4.25
N SER A 70 -8.48 -2.60 -3.57
CA SER A 70 -7.07 -2.85 -3.36
C SER A 70 -6.39 -3.30 -4.65
N ARG A 71 -5.19 -2.79 -4.91
CA ARG A 71 -4.48 -3.01 -6.17
C ARG A 71 -2.99 -3.20 -5.91
N GLU A 72 -2.37 -3.99 -6.77
CA GLU A 72 -0.94 -3.95 -7.00
C GLU A 72 -0.71 -2.99 -8.18
N LEU A 73 0.14 -1.99 -7.97
CA LEU A 73 0.29 -0.82 -8.83
C LEU A 73 1.60 -0.81 -9.63
N SER A 74 2.54 -1.70 -9.32
CA SER A 74 3.83 -1.80 -10.01
C SER A 74 3.87 -2.99 -10.96
N GLN A 75 4.81 -3.03 -11.89
CA GLN A 75 5.22 -4.22 -12.65
C GLN A 75 4.21 -4.96 -13.58
N ARG A 76 2.90 -4.93 -13.32
CA ARG A 76 1.74 -5.53 -14.02
C ARG A 76 2.06 -6.53 -15.13
N HIS A 77 1.58 -7.78 -14.97
CA HIS A 77 1.77 -8.89 -15.91
C HIS A 77 3.24 -9.24 -16.19
N VAL A 78 4.10 -9.22 -15.16
CA VAL A 78 5.53 -9.57 -15.27
C VAL A 78 5.74 -10.92 -15.96
N THR A 79 5.02 -11.96 -15.52
CA THR A 79 5.09 -13.31 -16.07
C THR A 79 4.87 -13.34 -17.59
N LYS A 80 3.82 -12.67 -18.07
CA LYS A 80 3.48 -12.60 -19.50
C LYS A 80 4.53 -11.82 -20.29
N ARG A 81 5.03 -10.72 -19.73
CA ARG A 81 6.04 -9.87 -20.37
C ARG A 81 7.39 -10.58 -20.47
N ALA A 82 7.82 -11.24 -19.40
CA ALA A 82 9.06 -12.02 -19.36
C ALA A 82 9.03 -13.16 -20.39
N LYS A 83 7.91 -13.91 -20.46
CA LYS A 83 7.68 -14.94 -21.48
C LYS A 83 7.77 -14.38 -22.91
N LYS A 84 7.14 -13.23 -23.18
CA LYS A 84 7.20 -12.58 -24.50
C LYS A 84 8.62 -12.18 -24.89
N LEU A 85 9.42 -11.72 -23.92
CA LEU A 85 10.79 -11.27 -24.11
C LEU A 85 11.83 -12.40 -24.00
N ARG A 86 11.43 -13.61 -23.61
CA ARG A 86 12.31 -14.78 -23.35
C ARG A 86 13.44 -14.49 -22.36
N VAL A 87 13.14 -13.70 -21.34
CA VAL A 87 14.05 -13.36 -20.24
C VAL A 87 13.48 -13.85 -18.91
N LYS A 88 14.29 -13.90 -17.86
CA LYS A 88 13.77 -14.19 -16.51
C LYS A 88 12.92 -13.03 -16.02
N GLU A 89 11.95 -13.31 -15.16
CA GLU A 89 11.08 -12.25 -14.61
C GLU A 89 11.89 -11.19 -13.87
N GLU A 90 12.89 -11.63 -13.11
CA GLU A 90 13.78 -10.82 -12.29
C GLU A 90 14.47 -9.72 -13.08
N GLU A 91 14.78 -9.98 -14.36
CA GLU A 91 15.48 -9.06 -15.26
C GLU A 91 14.59 -7.88 -15.68
N ILE A 92 13.26 -8.04 -15.61
CA ILE A 92 12.30 -7.00 -16.00
C ILE A 92 11.55 -6.40 -14.81
N LYS A 93 11.81 -6.88 -13.58
CA LYS A 93 11.23 -6.28 -12.36
C LYS A 93 11.86 -4.92 -12.11
N LEU A 94 11.03 -3.97 -11.72
CA LEU A 94 11.50 -2.66 -11.28
C LEU A 94 12.32 -2.80 -9.99
N LYS A 95 13.22 -1.85 -9.74
CA LYS A 95 13.91 -1.77 -8.45
C LYS A 95 12.90 -1.57 -7.31
N PRO A 96 13.23 -2.02 -6.08
CA PRO A 96 12.36 -1.78 -4.93
C PRO A 96 12.03 -0.29 -4.76
N VAL A 97 10.78 0.00 -4.40
CA VAL A 97 10.40 1.35 -4.00
C VAL A 97 10.93 1.59 -2.59
N ILE A 98 11.67 2.68 -2.41
CA ILE A 98 12.37 3.02 -1.16
C ILE A 98 11.76 4.21 -0.43
N ALA A 99 10.92 5.01 -1.11
CA ALA A 99 10.28 6.18 -0.56
C ALA A 99 8.98 6.47 -1.34
N PHE A 100 8.05 7.16 -0.68
CA PHE A 100 6.86 7.72 -1.30
C PHE A 100 6.94 9.23 -1.24
N ASP A 101 6.45 9.89 -2.29
CA ASP A 101 6.18 11.31 -2.31
C ASP A 101 4.77 11.51 -2.90
N PHE A 102 3.98 12.37 -2.27
CA PHE A 102 2.62 12.67 -2.73
C PHE A 102 2.19 14.05 -2.20
N GLY A 103 1.64 14.86 -3.11
CA GLY A 103 1.09 16.18 -2.81
C GLY A 103 -0.43 16.18 -2.89
N THR A 104 -1.06 16.97 -2.02
CA THR A 104 -2.50 17.26 -2.15
C THR A 104 -2.64 18.46 -3.08
N ILE A 105 -3.21 18.26 -4.27
CA ILE A 105 -3.63 19.39 -5.09
C ILE A 105 -4.90 19.95 -4.43
N LEU A 106 -4.76 21.08 -3.74
CA LEU A 106 -5.90 21.89 -3.35
C LEU A 106 -6.36 22.62 -4.60
N LEU A 107 -7.37 22.08 -5.28
CA LEU A 107 -8.13 22.87 -6.24
C LEU A 107 -8.89 23.91 -5.41
N TYR A 108 -8.39 25.14 -5.39
CA TYR A 108 -9.17 26.28 -4.93
C TYR A 108 -10.34 26.41 -5.91
N GLU A 109 -11.54 26.02 -5.45
CA GLU A 109 -12.79 26.39 -6.10
C GLU A 109 -12.82 27.91 -6.22
N HIS A 110 -12.68 28.38 -7.46
CA HIS A 110 -12.80 29.77 -7.82
C HIS A 110 -14.29 30.14 -7.72
N PHE A 111 -14.73 30.42 -6.49
CA PHE A 111 -16.01 31.04 -6.19
C PHE A 111 -15.96 32.48 -6.74
N PHE A 112 -16.16 32.64 -8.05
CA PHE A 112 -16.47 33.95 -8.59
C PHE A 112 -17.90 34.26 -8.19
N MET A 113 -18.02 35.18 -7.23
CA MET A 113 -19.26 35.89 -6.98
C MET A 113 -19.76 36.53 -8.27
N HIS A 114 -20.97 36.17 -8.67
CA HIS A 114 -21.96 37.12 -9.19
C HIS A 114 -23.36 36.63 -8.87
#